data_AF-A0A838T4M4-F1
#
_entry.id   AF-A0A838T4M4-F1
#
_cell.length_a   1.000
_cell.length_b   1.000
_cell.length_c   1.000
_cell.angle_alpha   90.00
_cell.angle_beta   90.00
_cell.angle_gamma   90.00
#
_symmetry.space_group_name_H-M   'P 1'
#
loop_
_entity.id
_entity.type
_entity.pdbx_description
1 polymer ?
#
loop_
_entity_poly.entity_id
_entity_poly.type
_entity_poly.pdbx_seq_one_letter_code
_entity_poly.pdbx_strand_id
1 'polypeptide(L)'
;MRPLLVVVMLLSTGASNAHGQIPLLTVSGSPSAMTVSVATAGSQPNAVSDNSTTYSALTVLLAPKKITAQVNSNMPTGVTLTITLAATTGAISAGAVALDAVARDVVTNLTNTLLETKGITYRLSATVAAGVVLIASRTVTLTLTAYP
;
A
#
# COMPACT_ATOMS: atom_id res chain seq x y z
N MET A 1 -4.24 25.79 16.07
CA MET A 1 -4.44 24.32 16.04
C MET A 1 -5.00 23.95 14.68
N ARG A 2 -4.24 23.24 13.86
CA ARG A 2 -4.67 22.84 12.51
C ARG A 2 -4.08 21.45 12.27
N PRO A 3 -4.87 20.37 12.30
CA PRO A 3 -4.34 19.06 11.98
C PRO A 3 -4.31 18.93 10.46
N LEU A 4 -3.15 18.60 9.91
CA LEU A 4 -3.03 18.18 8.52
C LEU A 4 -2.03 17.03 8.50
N LEU A 5 -2.53 15.81 8.32
CA LEU A 5 -1.70 14.64 8.03
C LEU A 5 -1.81 14.37 6.53
N VAL A 6 -0.68 14.36 5.83
CA VAL A 6 -0.59 14.01 4.42
C VAL A 6 0.40 12.86 4.31
N VAL A 7 -0.10 11.64 4.17
CA VAL A 7 0.66 10.61 3.43
C VAL A 7 0.78 11.18 2.02
N VAL A 8 1.95 11.29 1.41
CA VAL A 8 2.06 11.65 0.00
C VAL A 8 2.47 10.37 -0.72
N MET A 9 1.60 9.85 -1.58
CA MET A 9 1.96 8.74 -2.47
C MET A 9 2.62 9.31 -3.72
N LEU A 10 3.84 8.85 -4.01
CA LEU A 10 4.53 9.16 -5.25
C LEU A 10 4.47 7.92 -6.15
N LEU A 11 3.93 8.09 -7.36
CA LEU A 11 3.86 7.06 -8.37
C LEU A 11 5.15 7.08 -9.20
N SER A 12 5.82 5.94 -9.32
CA SER A 12 6.95 5.77 -10.25
C SER A 12 6.58 4.71 -11.29
N THR A 13 6.48 5.10 -12.56
CA THR A 13 6.37 4.16 -13.67
C THR A 13 7.76 3.63 -14.01
N GLY A 14 7.99 2.32 -13.85
CA GLY A 14 9.21 1.69 -14.33
C GLY A 14 9.15 1.56 -15.86
N ALA A 15 9.97 2.30 -16.60
CA ALA A 15 10.01 2.23 -18.05
C ALA A 15 10.64 0.91 -18.52
N SER A 16 9.91 0.15 -19.35
CA SER A 16 10.48 -0.91 -20.20
C SER A 16 10.01 -0.61 -21.63
N ASN A 17 10.96 -0.44 -22.55
CA ASN A 17 10.69 -0.16 -23.96
C ASN A 17 9.90 -1.31 -24.62
N ALA A 18 8.67 -1.06 -25.08
CA ALA A 18 8.00 -1.81 -26.16
C ALA A 18 6.69 -1.11 -26.56
N HIS A 19 6.40 -1.15 -27.86
CA HIS A 19 5.40 -0.35 -28.55
C HIS A 19 3.95 -0.48 -28.01
N GLY A 20 3.31 0.67 -27.79
CA GLY A 20 1.90 0.85 -28.13
C GLY A 20 0.83 0.79 -27.04
N GLN A 21 1.14 0.50 -25.76
CA GLN A 21 0.12 0.51 -24.70
C GLN A 21 0.70 1.01 -23.37
N ILE A 22 0.07 2.03 -22.78
CA ILE A 22 0.52 2.67 -21.54
C ILE A 22 -0.21 2.02 -20.37
N PRO A 23 0.46 1.19 -19.55
CA PRO A 23 -0.16 0.70 -18.33
C PRO A 23 -0.38 1.88 -17.38
N LEU A 24 -1.56 1.92 -16.76
CA LEU A 24 -1.94 2.97 -15.82
C LEU A 24 -2.00 2.38 -14.41
N LEU A 25 -1.41 3.09 -13.46
CA LEU A 25 -1.64 2.86 -12.04
C LEU A 25 -1.88 4.23 -11.42
N THR A 26 -3.04 4.44 -10.80
CA THR A 26 -3.35 5.67 -10.06
C THR A 26 -3.87 5.32 -8.68
N VAL A 27 -3.77 6.27 -7.76
CA VAL A 27 -4.29 6.16 -6.39
C VAL A 27 -5.22 7.32 -6.12
N SER A 28 -6.30 7.10 -5.36
CA SER A 28 -7.28 8.15 -5.05
C SER A 28 -6.74 9.24 -4.13
N GLY A 29 -5.63 8.96 -3.45
CA GLY A 29 -5.00 9.86 -2.51
C GLY A 29 -4.39 9.09 -1.35
N SER A 30 -4.63 9.60 -0.16
CA SER A 30 -3.85 9.27 1.03
C SER A 30 -4.77 8.96 2.20
N PRO A 31 -4.47 7.91 2.99
CA PRO A 31 -5.30 7.55 4.13
C PRO A 31 -5.29 8.66 5.18
N SER A 32 -6.32 8.67 6.02
CA SER A 32 -6.38 9.59 7.17
C SER A 32 -5.32 9.23 8.20
N ALA A 33 -5.13 10.11 9.19
CA ALA A 33 -4.19 9.83 10.27
C ALA A 33 -4.59 8.62 11.08
N MET A 34 -3.69 7.63 11.13
CA MET A 34 -3.86 6.40 11.89
C MET A 34 -3.12 6.55 13.22
N THR A 35 -3.85 6.48 14.34
CA THR A 35 -3.29 6.58 15.69
C THR A 35 -3.71 5.38 16.53
N VAL A 36 -2.73 4.69 17.12
CA VAL A 36 -2.98 3.57 18.03
C VAL A 36 -2.86 4.09 19.46
N SER A 37 -3.99 4.31 20.14
CA SER A 37 -4.04 4.89 21.49
C SER A 37 -4.88 4.10 22.50
N VAL A 38 -5.59 3.08 22.04
CA VAL A 38 -6.44 2.22 22.88
C VAL A 38 -5.77 0.86 23.02
N ALA A 39 -5.81 0.30 24.22
CA ALA A 39 -5.37 -1.05 24.52
C ALA A 39 -6.39 -1.72 25.44
N THR A 40 -6.77 -2.95 25.15
CA THR A 40 -7.46 -3.80 26.11
C THR A 40 -6.49 -4.23 27.21
N ALA A 41 -6.89 -4.15 28.47
CA ALA A 41 -6.02 -4.53 29.60
C ALA A 41 -5.46 -5.96 29.43
N GLY A 42 -4.17 -6.12 29.67
CA GLY A 42 -3.46 -7.39 29.47
C GLY A 42 -3.19 -7.76 28.01
N SER A 43 -3.47 -6.88 27.04
CA SER A 43 -3.28 -7.13 25.61
C SER A 43 -2.36 -6.09 24.95
N GLN A 44 -1.95 -6.40 23.71
CA GLN A 44 -1.29 -5.43 22.84
C GLN A 44 -2.24 -4.27 22.50
N PRO A 45 -1.71 -3.10 22.13
CA PRO A 45 -2.52 -2.00 21.59
C PRO A 45 -3.45 -2.45 20.45
N ASN A 46 -4.66 -1.90 20.41
CA ASN A 46 -5.66 -2.20 19.40
C ASN A 46 -5.19 -1.64 18.05
N ALA A 47 -5.07 -2.52 17.05
CA ALA A 47 -4.73 -2.09 15.70
C ALA A 47 -5.83 -1.20 15.10
N VAL A 48 -5.42 -0.24 14.28
CA VAL A 48 -6.33 0.66 13.54
C VAL A 48 -6.27 0.34 12.06
N SER A 49 -7.41 0.42 11.38
CA SER A 49 -7.52 0.18 9.93
C SER A 49 -8.10 1.40 9.22
N ASP A 50 -7.62 1.65 8.01
CA ASP A 50 -8.14 2.66 7.08
C ASP A 50 -8.35 2.00 5.71
N ASN A 51 -9.54 2.17 5.15
CA ASN A 51 -9.94 1.67 3.83
C ASN A 51 -10.49 2.79 2.92
N SER A 52 -10.13 4.03 3.21
CA SER A 52 -10.63 5.23 2.51
C SER A 52 -10.00 5.44 1.13
N THR A 53 -8.91 4.72 0.86
CA THR A 53 -8.13 4.87 -0.37
C THR A 53 -8.41 3.76 -1.36
N THR A 54 -8.31 4.09 -2.64
CA THR A 54 -8.45 3.16 -3.75
C THR A 54 -7.28 3.31 -4.70
N TYR A 55 -7.03 2.28 -5.48
CA TYR A 55 -6.13 2.34 -6.64
C TYR A 55 -6.91 1.96 -7.90
N SER A 56 -6.53 2.55 -9.03
CA SER A 56 -7.01 2.12 -10.34
C SER A 56 -5.84 1.56 -11.13
N ALA A 57 -6.03 0.36 -11.69
CA ALA A 57 -5.03 -0.27 -12.55
C ALA A 57 -5.64 -0.56 -13.93
N LEU A 58 -4.87 -0.27 -14.96
CA LEU A 58 -5.12 -0.66 -16.35
C LEU A 58 -3.87 -1.32 -16.87
N THR A 59 -4.01 -2.52 -17.40
CA THR A 59 -2.95 -3.16 -18.18
C THR A 59 -3.57 -3.76 -19.43
N VAL A 60 -3.29 -3.14 -20.57
CA VAL A 60 -3.60 -3.72 -21.86
C VAL A 60 -2.26 -4.10 -22.44
N LEU A 61 -1.75 -5.27 -22.07
CA LEU A 61 -0.42 -5.73 -22.43
C LEU A 61 -0.43 -7.24 -22.64
N LEU A 62 0.39 -7.70 -23.57
CA LEU A 62 0.60 -9.13 -23.85
C LEU A 62 1.33 -9.87 -22.72
N ALA A 63 1.99 -9.16 -21.80
CA ALA A 63 2.76 -9.74 -20.70
C ALA A 63 2.22 -9.30 -19.33
N PRO A 64 2.15 -10.22 -18.35
CA PRO A 64 1.62 -9.94 -17.03
C PRO A 64 2.46 -8.89 -16.28
N LYS A 65 1.81 -8.12 -15.41
CA LYS A 65 2.41 -7.15 -14.51
C LYS A 65 2.12 -7.50 -13.05
N LYS A 66 2.87 -6.86 -12.15
CA LYS A 66 2.64 -6.92 -10.71
C LYS A 66 2.72 -5.53 -10.09
N ILE A 67 2.01 -5.34 -9.00
CA ILE A 67 2.09 -4.16 -8.16
C ILE A 67 2.92 -4.52 -6.95
N THR A 68 3.96 -3.73 -6.69
CA THR A 68 4.79 -3.80 -5.50
C THR A 68 4.54 -2.60 -4.62
N ALA A 69 4.70 -2.76 -3.30
CA ALA A 69 4.55 -1.70 -2.32
C ALA A 69 5.75 -1.65 -1.39
N GLN A 70 6.17 -0.44 -1.02
CA GLN A 70 7.19 -0.19 0.00
C GLN A 70 6.92 1.12 0.73
N VAL A 71 7.52 1.28 1.91
CA VAL A 71 7.59 2.58 2.60
C VAL A 71 8.94 3.25 2.38
N ASN A 72 8.99 4.58 2.43
CA ASN A 72 10.22 5.35 2.24
C ASN A 72 11.31 5.11 3.30
N SER A 73 10.96 4.54 4.46
CA SER A 73 11.88 4.14 5.51
C SER A 73 11.17 3.18 6.48
N ASN A 74 11.94 2.29 7.13
CA ASN A 74 11.42 1.28 8.04
C ASN A 74 10.54 1.88 9.15
N MET A 75 9.48 1.14 9.51
CA MET A 75 8.64 1.47 10.65
C MET A 75 9.44 1.41 11.95
N PRO A 76 9.12 2.25 12.96
CA PRO A 76 9.74 2.17 14.27
C PRO A 76 9.59 0.79 14.91
N THR A 77 10.53 0.41 15.77
CA THR A 77 10.48 -0.86 16.50
C THR A 77 9.15 -1.02 17.22
N GLY A 78 8.53 -2.19 17.05
CA GLY A 78 7.24 -2.50 17.68
C GLY A 78 6.02 -1.90 16.98
N VAL A 79 6.19 -1.21 15.84
CA VAL A 79 5.09 -0.71 15.00
C VAL A 79 5.14 -1.42 13.64
N THR A 80 3.99 -1.81 13.12
CA THR A 80 3.88 -2.45 11.81
C THR A 80 2.76 -1.82 11.00
N LEU A 81 3.09 -1.35 9.80
CA LEU A 81 2.11 -0.95 8.79
C LEU A 81 1.91 -2.11 7.83
N THR A 82 0.66 -2.54 7.68
CA THR A 82 0.27 -3.60 6.76
C THR A 82 -0.63 -3.01 5.68
N ILE A 83 -0.42 -3.41 4.43
CA ILE A 83 -1.26 -3.03 3.30
C ILE A 83 -1.95 -4.27 2.73
N THR A 84 -3.18 -4.11 2.26
CA THR A 84 -3.92 -5.13 1.50
C THR A 84 -4.56 -4.46 0.31
N LEU A 85 -4.28 -4.94 -0.90
CA LEU A 85 -4.92 -4.46 -2.13
C LEU A 85 -5.95 -5.51 -2.57
N ALA A 86 -7.19 -5.08 -2.80
CA ALA A 86 -8.17 -5.94 -3.46
C ALA A 86 -7.75 -6.18 -4.91
N ALA A 87 -7.66 -7.42 -5.36
CA ALA A 87 -7.21 -7.73 -6.72
C ALA A 87 -8.22 -7.30 -7.78
N THR A 88 -7.72 -6.90 -8.95
CA THR A 88 -8.51 -6.73 -10.17
C THR A 88 -8.89 -8.07 -10.78
N THR A 89 -9.85 -8.09 -11.71
CA THR A 89 -10.25 -9.34 -12.39
C THR A 89 -9.03 -10.01 -13.05
N GLY A 90 -8.80 -11.28 -12.72
CA GLY A 90 -7.68 -12.08 -13.23
C GLY A 90 -6.35 -11.90 -12.49
N ALA A 91 -6.21 -10.88 -11.64
CA ALA A 91 -5.05 -10.69 -10.79
C ALA A 91 -5.20 -11.40 -9.44
N ILE A 92 -4.09 -11.60 -8.74
CA ILE A 92 -4.04 -12.29 -7.45
C ILE A 92 -3.51 -11.32 -6.39
N SER A 93 -4.28 -11.12 -5.32
CA SER A 93 -3.84 -10.34 -4.16
C SER A 93 -2.93 -11.19 -3.29
N ALA A 94 -1.83 -10.62 -2.81
CA ALA A 94 -0.97 -11.25 -1.81
C ALA A 94 -1.58 -11.26 -0.40
N GLY A 95 -2.76 -10.63 -0.22
CA GLY A 95 -3.38 -10.46 1.08
C GLY A 95 -2.72 -9.36 1.91
N ALA A 96 -2.62 -9.60 3.22
CA ALA A 96 -2.03 -8.66 4.16
C ALA A 96 -0.50 -8.70 4.12
N VAL A 97 0.11 -7.64 3.60
CA VAL A 97 1.57 -7.51 3.42
C VAL A 97 2.13 -6.46 4.37
N ALA A 98 3.08 -6.84 5.23
CA ALA A 98 3.80 -5.91 6.07
C ALA A 98 4.75 -5.05 5.22
N LEU A 99 4.68 -3.73 5.38
CA LEU A 99 5.50 -2.78 4.65
C LEU A 99 6.79 -2.46 5.41
N ASP A 100 7.89 -2.52 4.67
CA ASP A 100 9.22 -2.08 5.07
C ASP A 100 9.86 -1.26 3.93
N ALA A 101 11.14 -0.88 4.06
CA ALA A 101 11.85 -0.14 3.03
C ALA A 101 12.16 -0.96 1.76
N VAL A 102 11.77 -2.24 1.71
CA VAL A 102 11.98 -3.16 0.59
C VAL A 102 10.64 -3.37 -0.14
N ALA A 103 10.66 -3.26 -1.47
CA ALA A 103 9.50 -3.56 -2.31
C ALA A 103 8.99 -4.99 -2.08
N ARG A 104 7.71 -5.13 -1.74
CA ARG A 104 7.01 -6.41 -1.60
C ARG A 104 5.88 -6.50 -2.62
N ASP A 105 5.68 -7.68 -3.19
CA ASP A 105 4.59 -7.95 -4.11
C ASP A 105 3.26 -7.90 -3.35
N VAL A 106 2.31 -7.08 -3.81
CA VAL A 106 0.97 -6.93 -3.21
C VAL A 106 -0.15 -7.39 -4.12
N VAL A 107 0.03 -7.27 -5.43
CA VAL A 107 -0.85 -7.84 -6.45
C VAL A 107 0.02 -8.41 -7.56
N THR A 108 -0.30 -9.62 -7.99
CA THR A 108 0.44 -10.37 -9.03
C THR A 108 -0.49 -10.79 -10.16
N ASN A 109 0.09 -11.25 -11.27
CA ASN A 109 -0.65 -11.74 -12.44
C ASN A 109 -1.67 -10.73 -13.03
N LEU A 110 -1.34 -9.44 -13.00
CA LEU A 110 -2.17 -8.39 -13.58
C LEU A 110 -2.03 -8.47 -15.12
N THR A 111 -3.03 -9.02 -15.81
CA THR A 111 -3.00 -9.29 -17.26
C THR A 111 -4.31 -8.86 -17.91
N ASN A 112 -4.22 -8.15 -19.04
CA ASN A 112 -5.39 -7.73 -19.85
C ASN A 112 -6.53 -7.11 -19.01
N THR A 113 -6.19 -6.36 -17.97
CA THR A 113 -7.15 -5.75 -17.09
C THR A 113 -7.58 -4.40 -17.67
N LEU A 114 -8.88 -4.29 -17.96
CA LEU A 114 -9.53 -2.99 -18.21
C LEU A 114 -9.42 -2.11 -16.96
N LEU A 115 -9.71 -0.82 -17.09
CA LEU A 115 -9.58 0.11 -15.98
C LEU A 115 -10.50 -0.31 -14.83
N GLU A 116 -9.91 -0.83 -13.75
CA GLU A 116 -10.63 -1.24 -12.56
C GLU A 116 -10.13 -0.48 -11.34
N THR A 117 -11.07 0.04 -10.55
CA THR A 117 -10.78 0.67 -9.26
C THR A 117 -11.02 -0.33 -8.14
N LYS A 118 -10.04 -0.47 -7.24
CA LYS A 118 -10.07 -1.41 -6.13
C LYS A 118 -9.65 -0.74 -4.82
N GLY A 119 -10.18 -1.25 -3.71
CA GLY A 119 -9.87 -0.74 -2.38
C GLY A 119 -8.45 -1.07 -1.94
N ILE A 120 -7.84 -0.12 -1.22
CA ILE A 120 -6.62 -0.32 -0.45
C ILE A 120 -7.02 -0.32 1.01
N THR A 121 -6.60 -1.33 1.77
CA THR A 121 -6.75 -1.37 3.22
C THR A 121 -5.39 -1.26 3.87
N TYR A 122 -5.21 -0.22 4.69
CA TYR A 122 -4.08 -0.07 5.59
C TYR A 122 -4.47 -0.54 6.98
N ARG A 123 -3.55 -1.23 7.65
CA ARG A 123 -3.70 -1.63 9.05
C ARG A 123 -2.41 -1.28 9.80
N LEU A 124 -2.52 -0.41 10.78
CA LEU A 124 -1.44 -0.03 11.68
C LEU A 124 -1.60 -0.82 12.98
N SER A 125 -0.61 -1.64 13.31
CA SER A 125 -0.51 -2.32 14.60
C SER A 125 0.70 -1.82 15.37
N ALA A 126 0.60 -1.84 16.69
CA ALA A 126 1.70 -1.58 17.59
C ALA A 126 1.75 -2.66 18.68
N THR A 127 2.93 -2.87 19.23
CA THR A 127 3.17 -3.72 20.39
C THR A 127 3.45 -2.85 21.61
N VAL A 128 3.31 -3.40 22.82
CA VAL A 128 3.69 -2.70 24.05
C VAL A 128 5.15 -2.23 24.05
N ALA A 129 6.03 -2.92 23.32
CA ALA A 129 7.45 -2.56 23.18
C ALA A 129 7.69 -1.30 22.34
N ALA A 130 6.68 -0.82 21.58
CA ALA A 130 6.80 0.41 20.81
C ALA A 130 6.90 1.66 21.70
N GLY A 131 6.38 1.59 22.93
CA GLY A 131 6.30 2.74 23.84
C GLY A 131 5.55 3.93 23.22
N VAL A 132 5.99 5.15 23.55
CA VAL A 132 5.46 6.38 22.94
C VAL A 132 6.25 6.67 21.67
N VAL A 133 5.58 6.53 20.53
CA VAL A 133 6.14 6.90 19.22
C VAL A 133 5.58 8.25 18.81
N LEU A 134 6.46 9.22 18.53
CA LEU A 134 6.06 10.52 18.02
C LEU A 134 5.39 10.37 16.64
N ILE A 135 4.43 11.23 16.36
CA ILE A 135 3.76 11.25 15.07
C ILE A 135 4.77 11.50 13.94
N ALA A 136 4.73 10.65 12.92
CA ALA A 136 5.65 10.70 11.79
C ALA A 136 4.90 10.35 10.49
N SER A 137 5.36 10.95 9.39
CA SER A 137 4.82 10.65 8.05
C SER A 137 5.63 9.57 7.37
N ARG A 138 4.93 8.62 6.72
CA ARG A 138 5.51 7.60 5.85
C ARG A 138 4.88 7.72 4.47
N THR A 139 5.70 7.63 3.44
CA THR A 139 5.25 7.57 2.05
C THR A 139 5.22 6.12 1.63
N VAL A 140 4.04 5.64 1.23
CA VAL A 140 3.86 4.35 0.57
C VAL A 140 4.01 4.56 -0.93
N THR A 141 4.93 3.85 -1.54
CA THR A 141 5.14 3.86 -3.00
C THR A 141 4.58 2.57 -3.58
N LEU A 142 3.65 2.71 -4.52
CA LEU A 142 3.16 1.60 -5.34
C LEU A 142 3.85 1.65 -6.71
N THR A 143 4.47 0.55 -7.11
CA THR A 143 5.18 0.44 -8.38
C THR A 143 4.60 -0.69 -9.19
N LEU A 144 4.18 -0.38 -10.42
CA LEU A 144 3.80 -1.36 -11.42
C LEU A 144 5.06 -1.81 -12.17
N THR A 145 5.34 -3.11 -12.16
CA THR A 145 6.53 -3.70 -12.80
C THR A 145 6.19 -5.03 -13.49
N ALA A 146 7.15 -5.60 -14.23
CA ALA A 146 6.98 -6.88 -14.90
C ALA A 146 6.72 -8.03 -13.90
N TYR A 147 5.84 -8.95 -14.28
CA TYR A 147 5.64 -10.23 -13.62
C TYR A 147 6.24 -11.34 -14.52
N PRO A 148 7.00 -12.29 -13.95
CA PRO A 148 7.61 -13.38 -14.72
C PRO A 148 6.56 -14.34 -15.31
#